data_AF-A0A524G2U4-F1
#
_entry.id   AF-A0A524G2U4-F1
#
_cell.length_a   1.000
_cell.length_b   1.000
_cell.length_c   1.000
_cell.angle_alpha   90.00
_cell.angle_beta   90.00
_cell.angle_gamma   90.00
#
_symmetry.space_group_name_H-M   'P 1'
#
loop_
_entity.id
_entity.type
_entity.pdbx_description
1 polymer ?
#
loop_
_entity_poly.entity_id
_entity_poly.type
_entity_poly.pdbx_seq_one_letter_code
_entity_poly.pdbx_strand_id
1 'polypeptide(L)'
;MMELDQIMRSIVSNLHQSYLNHDIAEWYKIDAQQMREELSSNSEPTRNPLELYEQVKKYILSRTFQNQDVVDFLLNVPKWAGFHLDNTVLEAGEQAIIEAKHSALSTIWMMALPRITISHITSAQDFDSQGVEMIVRNLLQSDTSRNELNDALFRELSNRGLDIGHFSTNGVTCGYTIKESSRLQRVRALLALIIMKATELPFDLDSVFNLDEKSIIDETTAYIITMHTKRMLRDRISGTRASKPFDWPLIGTVRVFSGLVMLLDILMEYATKITTCSMFISTIRGERVVWKEEEYMAYLIHEIAENYNASLRSQYRKGKNEELARFIDLLNGENIDIASRVVASADRASSLYNEFLECKRRAQTGERPDISPERRFRVILSTLKDILTEARTKTTASEEIIDQISDAFEAIKEIIEKHRDSLGNEADKFTEELCFETSFRILELLDLGDTLADLPWVSRFIAEESALRDISEGDMKEFREERRIQRIISAYAGGVVYLVLQAWN
;
A
#
# COMPACT_ATOMS: atom_id res chain seq x y z
N MET A 1 13.35 -12.46 32.68
CA MET A 1 13.80 -11.11 33.11
C MET A 1 14.95 -10.59 32.27
N MET A 2 16.10 -11.27 32.15
CA MET A 2 17.24 -10.80 31.34
C MET A 2 16.91 -10.47 29.86
N GLU A 3 16.01 -11.24 29.24
CA GLU A 3 15.61 -11.06 27.84
C GLU A 3 14.70 -9.84 27.64
N LEU A 4 13.70 -9.66 28.53
CA LEU A 4 12.82 -8.49 28.51
C LEU A 4 13.59 -7.19 28.69
N ASP A 5 14.56 -7.14 29.62
CA ASP A 5 15.37 -5.95 29.88
C ASP A 5 16.18 -5.51 28.64
N GLN A 6 16.74 -6.46 27.88
CA GLN A 6 17.47 -6.17 26.64
C GLN A 6 16.54 -5.59 25.56
N ILE A 7 15.35 -6.19 25.41
CA ILE A 7 14.33 -5.72 24.48
C ILE A 7 13.88 -4.30 24.85
N MET A 8 13.62 -4.03 26.14
CA MET A 8 13.21 -2.69 26.61
C MET A 8 14.27 -1.63 26.32
N ARG A 9 15.56 -1.94 26.56
CA ARG A 9 16.66 -1.04 26.21
C ARG A 9 16.70 -0.68 24.73
N SER A 10 16.40 -1.65 23.85
CA SER A 10 16.32 -1.42 22.41
C SER A 10 15.15 -0.50 22.06
N ILE A 11 13.94 -0.82 22.55
CA ILE A 11 12.72 -0.02 22.32
C ILE A 11 12.94 1.44 22.75
N VAL A 12 13.47 1.64 23.95
CA VAL A 12 13.70 2.99 24.49
C VAL A 12 14.75 3.73 23.66
N SER A 13 15.80 3.04 23.19
CA SER A 13 16.80 3.62 22.29
C SER A 13 16.19 4.04 20.95
N ASN A 14 15.35 3.19 20.37
CA ASN A 14 14.67 3.45 19.10
C ASN A 14 13.66 4.60 19.23
N LEU A 15 12.89 4.63 20.32
CA LEU A 15 12.00 5.75 20.63
C LEU A 15 12.80 7.05 20.65
N HIS A 16 13.90 7.10 21.41
CA HIS A 16 14.69 8.30 21.56
C HIS A 16 15.17 8.89 20.23
N GLN A 17 15.40 8.02 19.23
CA GLN A 17 15.82 8.39 17.88
C GLN A 17 14.64 8.73 16.94
N SER A 18 13.41 8.48 17.36
CA SER A 18 12.19 8.76 16.59
C SER A 18 11.71 10.20 16.82
N TYR A 19 11.19 10.83 15.77
CA TYR A 19 10.52 12.14 15.87
C TYR A 19 9.34 12.10 16.86
N LEU A 20 8.68 10.95 17.01
CA LEU A 20 7.55 10.77 17.92
C LEU A 20 7.91 11.01 19.39
N ASN A 21 9.19 10.83 19.77
CA ASN A 21 9.63 11.16 21.12
C ASN A 21 9.49 12.65 21.43
N HIS A 22 9.77 13.51 20.45
CA HIS A 22 9.61 14.94 20.59
C HIS A 22 8.14 15.30 20.78
N ASP A 23 7.26 14.83 19.88
CA ASP A 23 5.81 15.10 19.95
C ASP A 23 5.21 14.61 21.28
N ILE A 24 5.55 13.40 21.71
CA ILE A 24 5.08 12.83 22.97
C ILE A 24 5.56 13.69 24.16
N ALA A 25 6.83 14.08 24.18
CA ALA A 25 7.39 14.89 25.25
C ALA A 25 6.79 16.32 25.30
N GLU A 26 6.42 16.89 24.15
CA GLU A 26 5.71 18.18 24.10
C GLU A 26 4.32 18.08 24.70
N TRP A 27 3.52 17.09 24.31
CA TRP A 27 2.17 16.91 24.85
C TRP A 27 2.15 16.61 26.35
N TYR A 28 3.18 15.96 26.89
CA TYR A 28 3.29 15.75 28.33
C TYR A 28 3.42 17.07 29.11
N LYS A 29 4.15 18.05 28.56
CA LYS A 29 4.38 19.35 29.20
C LYS A 29 3.16 20.27 29.20
N ILE A 30 2.26 20.10 28.23
CA ILE A 30 1.04 20.91 28.11
C ILE A 30 0.07 20.52 29.22
N ASP A 31 -0.27 21.47 30.10
CA ASP A 31 -1.24 21.26 31.17
C ASP A 31 -2.69 21.43 30.67
N ALA A 32 -3.67 21.13 31.53
CA ALA A 32 -5.08 21.19 31.15
C ALA A 32 -5.56 22.63 30.85
N GLN A 33 -4.94 23.64 31.45
CA GLN A 33 -5.28 25.05 31.20
C GLN A 33 -4.78 25.49 29.84
N GLN A 34 -3.50 25.24 29.53
CA GLN A 34 -2.90 25.51 28.23
C GLN A 34 -3.65 24.79 27.11
N MET A 35 -4.08 23.55 27.33
CA MET A 35 -4.88 22.81 26.36
C MET A 35 -6.23 23.49 26.06
N ARG A 36 -6.90 24.06 27.07
CA ARG A 36 -8.13 24.84 26.84
C ARG A 36 -7.86 26.09 26.03
N GLU A 37 -6.77 26.79 26.32
CA GLU A 37 -6.37 28.00 25.59
C GLU A 37 -6.13 27.67 24.11
N GLU A 38 -5.38 26.60 23.81
CA GLU A 38 -5.15 26.13 22.44
C GLU A 38 -6.44 25.73 21.71
N LEU A 39 -7.35 25.02 22.36
CA LEU A 39 -8.63 24.63 21.75
C LEU A 39 -9.54 25.83 21.48
N SER A 40 -9.56 26.80 22.40
CA SER A 40 -10.36 28.03 22.26
C SER A 40 -9.86 28.95 21.14
N SER A 41 -8.57 28.86 20.80
CA SER A 41 -8.00 29.58 19.65
C SER A 41 -8.45 29.00 18.29
N ASN A 42 -8.91 27.75 18.28
CA ASN A 42 -9.25 27.00 17.07
C ASN A 42 -10.75 26.68 16.92
N SER A 43 -11.55 26.79 18.00
CA SER A 43 -12.97 26.40 18.01
C SER A 43 -13.74 27.06 19.18
N GLU A 44 -15.08 27.07 19.13
CA GLU A 44 -15.90 27.57 20.25
C GLU A 44 -15.73 26.70 21.51
N PRO A 45 -15.50 27.32 22.70
CA PRO A 45 -15.22 26.58 23.92
C PRO A 45 -16.46 25.80 24.38
N THR A 46 -16.36 24.47 24.31
CA THR A 46 -17.43 23.56 24.71
C THR A 46 -17.41 23.31 26.21
N ARG A 47 -18.57 23.39 26.87
CA ARG A 47 -18.72 23.14 28.32
C ARG A 47 -19.07 21.69 28.65
N ASN A 48 -19.50 20.90 27.67
CA ASN A 48 -19.84 19.49 27.84
C ASN A 48 -18.55 18.66 28.00
N PRO A 49 -18.33 17.96 29.13
CA PRO A 49 -17.12 17.16 29.35
C PRO A 49 -16.90 16.06 28.30
N LEU A 50 -17.96 15.44 27.77
CA LEU A 50 -17.84 14.41 26.73
C LEU A 50 -17.34 14.98 25.41
N GLU A 51 -17.93 16.08 24.97
CA GLU A 51 -17.53 16.75 23.74
C GLU A 51 -16.12 17.32 23.87
N LEU A 52 -15.77 17.85 25.06
CA LEU A 52 -14.43 18.32 25.37
C LEU A 52 -13.40 17.17 25.32
N TYR A 53 -13.74 15.99 25.83
CA TYR A 53 -12.89 14.80 25.72
C TYR A 53 -12.62 14.47 24.25
N GLU A 54 -13.66 14.39 23.41
CA GLU A 54 -13.52 14.06 21.99
C GLU A 54 -12.72 15.13 21.24
N GLN A 55 -12.94 16.42 21.54
CA GLN A 55 -12.20 17.54 20.96
C GLN A 55 -10.72 17.49 21.30
N VAL A 56 -10.36 17.30 22.57
CA VAL A 56 -8.96 17.20 23.02
C VAL A 56 -8.28 16.02 22.33
N LYS A 57 -8.91 14.84 22.36
CA LYS A 57 -8.35 13.63 21.75
C LYS A 57 -8.16 13.81 20.24
N LYS A 58 -9.14 14.37 19.55
CA LYS A 58 -9.05 14.69 18.11
C LYS A 58 -7.94 15.68 17.81
N TYR A 59 -7.81 16.74 18.61
CA TYR A 59 -6.80 17.77 18.41
C TYR A 59 -5.38 17.20 18.50
N ILE A 60 -5.07 16.45 19.55
CA ILE A 60 -3.77 15.81 19.75
C ILE A 60 -3.45 14.85 18.59
N LEU A 61 -4.38 13.94 18.26
CA LEU A 61 -4.16 12.95 17.20
C LEU A 61 -3.99 13.60 15.82
N SER A 62 -4.76 14.66 15.51
CA SER A 62 -4.68 15.37 14.23
C SER A 62 -3.35 16.08 14.04
N ARG A 63 -2.83 16.69 15.12
CA ARG A 63 -1.51 17.34 15.12
C ARG A 63 -0.37 16.33 14.95
N THR A 64 -0.49 15.14 15.54
CA THR A 64 0.57 14.12 15.49
C THR A 64 0.61 13.34 14.17
N PHE A 65 -0.53 12.89 13.62
CA PHE A 65 -0.51 11.96 12.49
C PHE A 65 -0.68 12.60 11.10
N GLN A 66 -1.23 13.81 11.00
CA GLN A 66 -1.45 14.57 9.74
C GLN A 66 -2.28 13.85 8.65
N ASN A 67 -2.68 12.59 8.86
CA ASN A 67 -3.53 11.79 7.98
C ASN A 67 -4.92 11.62 8.63
N GLN A 68 -5.94 12.17 7.98
CA GLN A 68 -7.31 12.20 8.52
C GLN A 68 -7.91 10.79 8.67
N ASP A 69 -7.67 9.87 7.73
CA ASP A 69 -8.19 8.50 7.80
C ASP A 69 -7.62 7.73 9.00
N VAL A 70 -6.35 7.98 9.34
CA VAL A 70 -5.72 7.41 10.53
C VAL A 70 -6.34 8.01 11.79
N VAL A 71 -6.56 9.32 11.82
CA VAL A 71 -7.19 9.99 12.97
C VAL A 71 -8.62 9.47 13.19
N ASP A 72 -9.42 9.40 12.14
CA ASP A 72 -10.80 8.95 12.21
C ASP A 72 -10.88 7.48 12.66
N PHE A 73 -9.97 6.63 12.18
CA PHE A 73 -9.84 5.27 12.68
C PHE A 73 -9.56 5.23 14.20
N LEU A 74 -8.56 5.99 14.66
CA LEU A 74 -8.12 5.98 16.07
C LEU A 74 -9.15 6.57 17.03
N LEU A 75 -9.98 7.50 16.55
CA LEU A 75 -11.10 8.04 17.33
C LEU A 75 -12.24 7.03 17.48
N ASN A 76 -12.49 6.20 16.46
CA ASN A 76 -13.64 5.29 16.43
C ASN A 76 -13.33 3.88 16.94
N VAL A 77 -12.07 3.43 16.92
CA VAL A 77 -11.72 2.05 17.34
C VAL A 77 -12.18 1.67 18.75
N PRO A 78 -12.16 2.54 19.79
CA PRO A 78 -12.72 2.18 21.09
C PRO A 78 -14.23 1.91 21.03
N LYS A 79 -14.97 2.73 20.26
CA LYS A 79 -16.42 2.58 20.08
C LYS A 79 -16.74 1.26 19.38
N TRP A 80 -15.98 0.91 18.34
CA TRP A 80 -16.13 -0.38 17.63
C TRP A 80 -15.84 -1.58 18.52
N ALA A 81 -14.87 -1.46 19.42
CA ALA A 81 -14.57 -2.49 20.43
C ALA A 81 -15.62 -2.55 21.57
N GLY A 82 -16.64 -1.69 21.57
CA GLY A 82 -17.74 -1.69 22.54
C GLY A 82 -17.50 -0.84 23.79
N PHE A 83 -16.52 0.05 23.76
CA PHE A 83 -16.27 1.03 24.82
C PHE A 83 -17.14 2.27 24.64
N HIS A 84 -17.61 2.82 25.75
CA HIS A 84 -18.45 4.02 25.76
C HIS A 84 -17.84 5.05 26.70
N LEU A 85 -17.93 6.35 26.35
CA LEU A 85 -17.51 7.40 27.25
C LEU A 85 -18.42 7.45 28.47
N ASP A 86 -17.82 7.55 29.65
CA ASP A 86 -18.56 7.48 30.90
C ASP A 86 -18.73 8.85 31.56
N ASN A 87 -19.98 9.31 31.64
CA ASN A 87 -20.33 10.56 32.32
C ASN A 87 -20.00 10.56 33.82
N THR A 88 -19.94 9.39 34.45
CA THR A 88 -19.58 9.26 35.87
C THR A 88 -18.08 9.34 36.11
N VAL A 89 -17.27 9.09 35.09
CA VAL A 89 -15.80 9.25 35.15
C VAL A 89 -15.39 10.66 34.72
N LEU A 90 -16.15 11.27 33.81
CA LEU A 90 -15.88 12.57 33.21
C LEU A 90 -16.74 13.68 33.84
N GLU A 91 -16.75 13.78 35.17
CA GLU A 91 -17.63 14.72 35.90
C GLU A 91 -17.26 16.20 35.70
N ALA A 92 -15.97 16.48 35.50
CA ALA A 92 -15.44 17.84 35.35
C ALA A 92 -14.68 18.01 34.03
N GLY A 93 -14.77 19.21 33.44
CA GLY A 93 -14.06 19.50 32.19
C GLY A 93 -12.53 19.42 32.29
N GLU A 94 -11.95 19.54 33.49
CA GLU A 94 -10.50 19.35 33.69
C GLU A 94 -10.15 17.85 33.67
N GLN A 95 -10.94 17.03 34.35
CA GLN A 95 -10.82 15.58 34.29
C GLN A 95 -10.96 15.06 32.85
N ALA A 96 -11.92 15.61 32.10
CA ALA A 96 -12.11 15.24 30.69
C ALA A 96 -10.87 15.52 29.83
N ILE A 97 -10.19 16.65 30.05
CA ILE A 97 -8.95 16.97 29.33
C ILE A 97 -7.84 16.01 29.72
N ILE A 98 -7.67 15.72 31.01
CA ILE A 98 -6.63 14.82 31.50
C ILE A 98 -6.82 13.40 30.95
N GLU A 99 -8.03 12.85 31.04
CA GLU A 99 -8.35 11.51 30.54
C GLU A 99 -8.21 11.44 29.01
N ALA A 100 -8.65 12.47 28.28
CA ALA A 100 -8.50 12.54 26.82
C ALA A 100 -7.02 12.60 26.41
N LYS A 101 -6.23 13.41 27.11
CA LYS A 101 -4.79 13.52 26.90
C LYS A 101 -4.09 12.18 27.14
N HIS A 102 -4.37 11.51 28.26
CA HIS A 102 -3.81 10.19 28.55
C HIS A 102 -4.21 9.15 27.49
N SER A 103 -5.49 9.12 27.10
CA SER A 103 -5.95 8.23 26.03
C SER A 103 -5.25 8.49 24.70
N ALA A 104 -5.08 9.76 24.31
CA ALA A 104 -4.38 10.15 23.10
C ALA A 104 -2.90 9.72 23.13
N LEU A 105 -2.19 9.99 24.23
CA LEU A 105 -0.76 9.67 24.35
C LEU A 105 -0.50 8.17 24.37
N SER A 106 -1.31 7.40 25.08
CA SER A 106 -1.26 5.94 25.03
C SER A 106 -1.55 5.42 23.62
N THR A 107 -2.50 6.02 22.89
CA THR A 107 -2.81 5.64 21.50
C THR A 107 -1.62 5.92 20.58
N ILE A 108 -0.98 7.09 20.70
CA ILE A 108 0.22 7.46 19.94
C ILE A 108 1.35 6.46 20.22
N TRP A 109 1.53 6.07 21.48
CA TRP A 109 2.52 5.07 21.84
C TRP A 109 2.25 3.70 21.20
N MET A 110 1.01 3.22 21.27
CA MET A 110 0.62 1.95 20.64
C MET A 110 0.82 1.97 19.12
N MET A 111 0.60 3.13 18.48
CA MET A 111 0.90 3.34 17.06
C MET A 111 2.42 3.39 16.77
N ALA A 112 3.23 3.86 17.70
CA ALA A 112 4.69 3.87 17.55
C ALA A 112 5.29 2.46 17.69
N LEU A 113 4.63 1.58 18.44
CA LEU A 113 5.15 0.30 18.89
C LEU A 113 5.68 -0.59 17.75
N PRO A 114 4.96 -0.81 16.63
CA PRO A 114 5.51 -1.58 15.50
C PRO A 114 6.84 -1.04 14.99
N ARG A 115 7.03 0.29 14.98
CA ARG A 115 8.22 0.92 14.41
C ARG A 115 9.43 0.88 15.34
N ILE A 116 9.21 0.91 16.66
CA ILE A 116 10.27 0.96 17.67
C ILE A 116 10.61 -0.42 18.27
N THR A 117 9.73 -1.42 18.09
CA THR A 117 9.91 -2.77 18.65
C THR A 117 11.11 -3.49 18.08
N ILE A 118 11.48 -3.23 16.84
CA ILE A 118 12.59 -3.94 16.20
C ILE A 118 13.77 -2.99 16.10
N SER A 119 14.91 -3.40 16.68
CA SER A 119 16.18 -2.67 16.57
C SER A 119 16.52 -2.40 15.11
N HIS A 120 17.38 -1.42 14.78
CA HIS A 120 17.83 -1.18 13.39
C HIS A 120 18.43 -2.46 12.78
N ILE A 121 17.58 -3.25 12.12
CA ILE A 121 17.91 -4.61 11.73
C ILE A 121 18.94 -4.57 10.61
N THR A 122 19.96 -5.40 10.74
CA THR A 122 20.90 -5.67 9.64
C THR A 122 20.62 -7.00 8.94
N SER A 123 19.92 -7.94 9.59
CA SER A 123 19.47 -9.22 9.02
C SER A 123 18.06 -9.62 9.46
N ALA A 124 17.18 -9.94 8.51
CA ALA A 124 15.82 -10.39 8.81
C ALA A 124 15.75 -11.74 9.52
N GLN A 125 16.80 -12.56 9.46
CA GLN A 125 16.87 -13.82 10.22
C GLN A 125 16.85 -13.59 11.74
N ASP A 126 17.11 -12.36 12.19
CA ASP A 126 17.14 -12.02 13.60
C ASP A 126 15.75 -11.74 14.18
N PHE A 127 14.68 -11.65 13.37
CA PHE A 127 13.34 -11.27 13.84
C PHE A 127 12.84 -12.11 15.03
N ASP A 128 13.02 -13.43 14.96
CA ASP A 128 12.60 -14.36 16.02
C ASP A 128 13.35 -14.11 17.34
N SER A 129 14.59 -13.61 17.25
CA SER A 129 15.44 -13.33 18.40
C SER A 129 15.22 -11.94 19.02
N GLN A 130 14.43 -11.07 18.39
CA GLN A 130 14.16 -9.70 18.88
C GLN A 130 13.02 -9.64 19.92
N GLY A 131 12.34 -10.77 20.19
CA GLY A 131 11.31 -10.85 21.22
C GLY A 131 10.04 -10.05 20.93
N VAL A 132 9.71 -9.82 19.65
CA VAL A 132 8.46 -9.14 19.23
C VAL A 132 7.24 -9.87 19.77
N GLU A 133 7.23 -11.20 19.68
CA GLU A 133 6.16 -12.04 20.23
C GLU A 133 6.00 -11.83 21.74
N MET A 134 7.10 -11.70 22.48
CA MET A 134 7.07 -11.49 23.93
C MET A 134 6.43 -10.15 24.30
N ILE A 135 6.73 -9.09 23.54
CA ILE A 135 6.13 -7.77 23.73
C ILE A 135 4.63 -7.83 23.44
N VAL A 136 4.25 -8.36 22.28
CA VAL A 136 2.84 -8.47 21.86
C VAL A 136 2.05 -9.33 22.85
N ARG A 137 2.62 -10.46 23.28
CA ARG A 137 2.01 -11.32 24.30
C ARG A 137 1.80 -10.57 25.61
N ASN A 138 2.81 -9.87 26.13
CA ASN A 138 2.67 -9.09 27.36
C ASN A 138 1.62 -7.98 27.26
N LEU A 139 1.49 -7.36 26.09
CA LEU A 139 0.46 -6.35 25.79
C LEU A 139 -0.95 -6.95 25.73
N LEU A 140 -1.12 -8.10 25.09
CA LEU A 140 -2.44 -8.61 24.72
C LEU A 140 -3.01 -9.64 25.69
N GLN A 141 -2.17 -10.28 26.51
CA GLN A 141 -2.57 -11.44 27.32
C GLN A 141 -3.43 -11.06 28.54
N SER A 142 -2.91 -10.23 29.45
CA SER A 142 -3.57 -9.91 30.74
C SER A 142 -3.28 -8.49 31.24
N ASP A 143 -4.06 -8.00 32.21
CA ASP A 143 -3.76 -6.72 32.89
C ASP A 143 -2.43 -6.79 33.65
N THR A 144 -2.12 -7.94 34.27
CA THR A 144 -0.89 -8.14 35.03
C THR A 144 0.34 -8.05 34.14
N SER A 145 0.35 -8.76 33.01
CA SER A 145 1.46 -8.72 32.04
C SER A 145 1.66 -7.33 31.43
N ARG A 146 0.57 -6.59 31.19
CA ARG A 146 0.61 -5.20 30.74
C ARG A 146 1.24 -4.28 31.78
N ASN A 147 0.88 -4.45 33.06
CA ASN A 147 1.44 -3.67 34.14
C ASN A 147 2.94 -3.95 34.33
N GLU A 148 3.37 -5.21 34.26
CA GLU A 148 4.78 -5.58 34.30
C GLU A 148 5.58 -4.93 33.16
N LEU A 149 5.02 -4.95 31.95
CA LEU A 149 5.61 -4.27 30.78
C LEU A 149 5.68 -2.75 30.99
N ASN A 150 4.62 -2.14 31.54
CA ASN A 150 4.59 -0.71 31.84
C ASN A 150 5.67 -0.32 32.85
N ASP A 151 5.81 -1.08 33.93
CA ASP A 151 6.80 -0.84 34.97
C ASP A 151 8.23 -1.00 34.44
N ALA A 152 8.46 -1.97 33.56
CA ALA A 152 9.77 -2.19 32.94
C ALA A 152 10.13 -1.05 31.98
N LEU A 153 9.21 -0.63 31.12
CA LEU A 153 9.39 0.51 30.20
C LEU A 153 9.62 1.81 30.97
N PHE A 154 8.79 2.09 31.97
CA PHE A 154 8.89 3.29 32.79
C PHE A 154 10.25 3.39 33.49
N ARG A 155 10.73 2.28 34.06
CA ARG A 155 12.06 2.21 34.69
C ARG A 155 13.17 2.49 33.69
N GLU A 156 13.15 1.88 32.51
CA GLU A 156 14.19 2.09 31.49
C GLU A 156 14.17 3.53 30.96
N LEU A 157 12.99 4.10 30.74
CA LEU A 157 12.84 5.48 30.29
C LEU A 157 13.37 6.47 31.34
N SER A 158 13.03 6.23 32.62
CA SER A 158 13.55 7.01 33.75
C SER A 158 15.08 6.90 33.88
N ASN A 159 15.64 5.71 33.70
CA ASN A 159 17.10 5.48 33.74
C ASN A 159 17.85 6.25 32.65
N ARG A 160 17.19 6.56 31.52
CA ARG A 160 17.76 7.37 30.44
C ARG A 160 17.47 8.86 30.56
N GLY A 161 16.86 9.30 31.67
CA GLY A 161 16.50 10.69 31.89
C GLY A 161 15.40 11.19 30.97
N LEU A 162 14.58 10.30 30.42
CA LEU A 162 13.44 10.67 29.59
C LEU A 162 12.25 11.00 30.51
N ASP A 163 11.88 12.28 30.54
CA ASP A 163 10.68 12.73 31.23
C ASP A 163 9.46 12.47 30.34
N ILE A 164 8.84 11.32 30.55
CA ILE A 164 7.69 10.82 29.80
C ILE A 164 6.38 10.86 30.60
N GLY A 165 6.32 11.68 31.67
CA GLY A 165 5.10 11.85 32.45
C GLY A 165 4.40 10.51 32.80
N HIS A 166 3.09 10.42 32.52
CA HIS A 166 2.29 9.21 32.74
C HIS A 166 2.32 8.27 31.53
N PHE A 167 3.26 7.32 31.54
CA PHE A 167 3.30 6.23 30.57
C PHE A 167 2.36 5.08 30.97
N SER A 168 1.44 4.70 30.07
CA SER A 168 0.56 3.54 30.30
C SER A 168 0.06 2.93 29.00
N THR A 169 0.32 1.65 28.77
CA THR A 169 -0.33 0.89 27.69
C THR A 169 -1.83 0.70 27.92
N ASN A 170 -2.30 0.80 29.18
CA ASN A 170 -3.72 0.72 29.54
C ASN A 170 -4.47 2.04 29.32
N GLY A 171 -3.73 3.14 29.22
CA GLY A 171 -4.30 4.49 29.13
C GLY A 171 -5.15 4.71 27.87
N VAL A 172 -5.06 3.86 26.83
CA VAL A 172 -5.94 3.91 25.65
C VAL A 172 -7.42 3.92 26.06
N THR A 173 -7.76 3.25 27.16
CA THR A 173 -9.13 3.14 27.69
C THR A 173 -9.52 4.21 28.72
N CYS A 174 -8.63 5.18 29.02
CA CYS A 174 -8.92 6.31 29.91
C CYS A 174 -10.16 7.10 29.44
N GLY A 175 -11.08 7.38 30.37
CA GLY A 175 -12.39 8.00 30.10
C GLY A 175 -13.46 7.08 29.50
N TYR A 176 -13.15 5.79 29.25
CA TYR A 176 -14.11 4.81 28.72
C TYR A 176 -14.50 3.75 29.74
N THR A 177 -15.73 3.23 29.61
CA THR A 177 -16.20 2.05 30.33
C THR A 177 -16.79 0.98 29.41
N ILE A 178 -16.75 -0.26 29.90
CA ILE A 178 -17.28 -1.45 29.24
C ILE A 178 -17.72 -2.47 30.30
N LYS A 179 -18.60 -3.40 29.92
CA LYS A 179 -19.00 -4.52 30.79
C LYS A 179 -17.78 -5.40 31.13
N GLU A 180 -17.59 -5.64 32.42
CA GLU A 180 -16.42 -6.35 32.95
C GLU A 180 -16.25 -7.77 32.36
N SER A 181 -17.36 -8.46 32.11
CA SER A 181 -17.36 -9.81 31.51
C SER A 181 -16.70 -9.89 30.13
N SER A 182 -16.67 -8.78 29.38
CA SER A 182 -16.07 -8.70 28.05
C SER A 182 -14.77 -7.89 28.01
N ARG A 183 -14.37 -7.28 29.13
CA ARG A 183 -13.32 -6.26 29.18
C ARG A 183 -12.01 -6.78 28.60
N LEU A 184 -11.51 -7.91 29.09
CA LEU A 184 -10.21 -8.44 28.68
C LEU A 184 -10.14 -8.70 27.16
N GLN A 185 -11.14 -9.39 26.61
CA GLN A 185 -11.21 -9.68 25.18
C GLN A 185 -11.28 -8.42 24.32
N ARG A 186 -12.06 -7.42 24.76
CA ARG A 186 -12.25 -6.17 24.00
C ARG A 186 -11.04 -5.24 24.09
N VAL A 187 -10.37 -5.17 25.24
CA VAL A 187 -9.07 -4.47 25.36
C VAL A 187 -8.04 -5.10 24.43
N ARG A 188 -7.98 -6.44 24.40
CA ARG A 188 -7.07 -7.16 23.50
C ARG A 188 -7.30 -6.80 22.03
N ALA A 189 -8.54 -6.87 21.57
CA ALA A 189 -8.90 -6.51 20.20
C ALA A 189 -8.59 -5.04 19.90
N LEU A 190 -8.90 -4.12 20.83
CA LEU A 190 -8.60 -2.70 20.69
C LEU A 190 -7.08 -2.44 20.50
N LEU A 191 -6.25 -3.02 21.36
CA LEU A 191 -4.79 -2.85 21.28
C LEU A 191 -4.23 -3.45 19.99
N ALA A 192 -4.68 -4.65 19.61
CA ALA A 192 -4.29 -5.31 18.37
C ALA A 192 -4.63 -4.45 17.14
N LEU A 193 -5.86 -3.92 17.05
CA LEU A 193 -6.31 -3.08 15.95
C LEU A 193 -5.46 -1.80 15.79
N ILE A 194 -5.06 -1.17 16.89
CA ILE A 194 -4.18 0.01 16.84
C ILE A 194 -2.80 -0.38 16.32
N ILE A 195 -2.22 -1.48 16.83
CA ILE A 195 -0.91 -1.99 16.38
C ILE A 195 -0.96 -2.37 14.90
N MET A 196 -1.98 -3.11 14.47
CA MET A 196 -2.19 -3.52 13.07
C MET A 196 -2.33 -2.31 12.16
N LYS A 197 -3.09 -1.27 12.57
CA LYS A 197 -3.22 -0.02 11.81
C LYS A 197 -1.88 0.69 11.60
N ALA A 198 -1.00 0.67 12.59
CA ALA A 198 0.33 1.26 12.48
C ALA A 198 1.26 0.55 11.48
N THR A 199 0.93 -0.66 11.04
CA THR A 199 1.71 -1.39 10.03
C THR A 199 1.39 -1.00 8.59
N GLU A 200 0.32 -0.21 8.37
CA GLU A 200 -0.17 0.19 7.04
C GLU A 200 -0.59 -1.00 6.14
N LEU A 201 -0.69 -2.21 6.70
CA LEU A 201 -1.25 -3.37 6.03
C LEU A 201 -2.78 -3.36 6.18
N PRO A 202 -3.55 -3.73 5.14
CA PRO A 202 -5.00 -3.80 5.25
C PRO A 202 -5.43 -4.93 6.19
N PHE A 203 -6.58 -4.76 6.84
CA PHE A 203 -7.21 -5.79 7.66
C PHE A 203 -8.73 -5.63 7.61
N ASP A 204 -9.41 -6.77 7.72
CA ASP A 204 -10.84 -6.84 7.93
C ASP A 204 -11.16 -6.78 9.42
N LEU A 205 -11.86 -5.70 9.82
CA LEU A 205 -12.26 -5.44 11.20
C LEU A 205 -13.07 -6.60 11.82
N ASP A 206 -14.03 -7.14 11.08
CA ASP A 206 -14.93 -8.18 11.59
C ASP A 206 -14.15 -9.47 11.82
N SER A 207 -13.20 -9.77 10.93
CA SER A 207 -12.32 -10.91 11.06
C SER A 207 -11.42 -10.81 12.30
N VAL A 208 -10.88 -9.61 12.62
CA VAL A 208 -10.04 -9.40 13.82
C VAL A 208 -10.81 -9.65 15.12
N PHE A 209 -12.07 -9.23 15.21
CA PHE A 209 -12.88 -9.45 16.43
C PHE A 209 -13.23 -10.92 16.69
N ASN A 210 -13.12 -11.79 15.68
CA ASN A 210 -13.39 -13.22 15.79
C ASN A 210 -12.15 -14.05 16.18
N LEU A 211 -10.96 -13.45 16.24
CA LEU A 211 -9.74 -14.13 16.62
C LEU A 211 -9.75 -14.52 18.11
N ASP A 212 -9.29 -15.73 18.41
CA ASP A 212 -9.01 -16.15 19.78
C ASP A 212 -7.72 -15.50 20.32
N GLU A 213 -7.43 -15.71 21.61
CA GLU A 213 -6.26 -15.13 22.27
C GLU A 213 -4.95 -15.45 21.57
N LYS A 214 -4.77 -16.71 21.16
CA LYS A 214 -3.53 -17.14 20.54
C LYS A 214 -3.40 -16.55 19.14
N SER A 215 -4.48 -16.63 18.36
CA SER A 215 -4.51 -16.16 16.97
C SER A 215 -4.29 -14.66 16.88
N ILE A 216 -4.88 -13.85 17.77
CA ILE A 216 -4.68 -12.40 17.74
C ILE A 216 -3.26 -11.99 18.15
N ILE A 217 -2.61 -12.75 19.04
CA ILE A 217 -1.20 -12.53 19.39
C ILE A 217 -0.30 -12.89 18.20
N ASP A 218 -0.46 -14.10 17.66
CA ASP A 218 0.32 -14.61 16.53
C ASP A 218 0.18 -13.69 15.31
N GLU A 219 -1.05 -13.26 15.00
CA GLU A 219 -1.35 -12.38 13.88
C GLU A 219 -0.83 -10.96 14.10
N THR A 220 -0.99 -10.37 15.29
CA THR A 220 -0.43 -9.04 15.59
C THR A 220 1.11 -9.04 15.47
N THR A 221 1.77 -10.11 15.93
CA THR A 221 3.22 -10.29 15.75
C THR A 221 3.59 -10.40 14.26
N ALA A 222 2.83 -11.19 13.50
CA ALA A 222 3.04 -11.34 12.06
C ALA A 222 2.87 -10.03 11.30
N TYR A 223 1.90 -9.18 11.66
CA TYR A 223 1.72 -7.84 11.10
C TYR A 223 2.98 -6.98 11.26
N ILE A 224 3.56 -6.94 12.47
CA ILE A 224 4.78 -6.15 12.75
C ILE A 224 5.96 -6.67 11.92
N ILE A 225 6.20 -7.99 11.91
CA ILE A 225 7.34 -8.58 11.19
C ILE A 225 7.19 -8.42 9.68
N THR A 226 5.98 -8.58 9.15
CA THR A 226 5.65 -8.37 7.73
C THR A 226 5.95 -6.94 7.30
N MET A 227 5.54 -5.94 8.10
CA MET A 227 5.85 -4.53 7.84
C MET A 227 7.36 -4.28 7.69
N HIS A 228 8.15 -4.76 8.65
CA HIS A 228 9.61 -4.57 8.63
C HIS A 228 10.27 -5.34 7.48
N THR A 229 9.81 -6.56 7.19
CA THR A 229 10.36 -7.37 6.09
C THR A 229 10.09 -6.72 4.75
N LYS A 230 8.88 -6.19 4.52
CA LYS A 230 8.56 -5.40 3.31
C LYS A 230 9.43 -4.17 3.18
N ARG A 231 9.66 -3.45 4.28
CA ARG A 231 10.56 -2.29 4.29
C ARG A 231 12.00 -2.68 3.93
N MET A 232 12.53 -3.77 4.50
CA MET A 232 13.86 -4.26 4.18
C MET A 232 14.01 -4.72 2.73
N LEU A 233 12.96 -5.35 2.16
CA LEU A 233 12.91 -5.69 0.74
C LEU A 233 13.03 -4.42 -0.11
N ARG A 234 12.20 -3.41 0.16
CA ARG A 234 12.21 -2.14 -0.55
C ARG A 234 13.57 -1.44 -0.44
N ASP A 235 14.13 -1.34 0.77
CA ASP A 235 15.44 -0.71 1.01
C ASP A 235 16.57 -1.43 0.26
N ARG A 236 16.49 -2.77 0.14
CA ARG A 236 17.47 -3.57 -0.60
C ARG A 236 17.33 -3.47 -2.11
N ILE A 237 16.11 -3.23 -2.61
CA ILE A 237 15.84 -2.93 -4.02
C ILE A 237 16.32 -1.51 -4.36
N SER A 238 15.90 -0.50 -3.60
CA SER A 238 16.30 0.89 -3.86
C SER A 238 17.80 1.13 -3.65
N GLY A 239 18.41 0.36 -2.75
CA GLY A 239 19.81 0.52 -2.35
C GLY A 239 20.06 1.82 -1.59
N THR A 240 21.33 2.17 -1.45
CA THR A 240 21.79 3.39 -0.79
C THR A 240 22.29 4.41 -1.81
N ARG A 241 22.54 5.65 -1.39
CA ARG A 241 23.16 6.68 -2.25
C ARG A 241 24.50 6.25 -2.85
N ALA A 242 25.25 5.38 -2.16
CA ALA A 242 26.55 4.88 -2.60
C ALA A 242 26.47 3.61 -3.46
N SER A 243 25.37 2.85 -3.36
CA SER A 243 25.20 1.59 -4.08
C SER A 243 23.73 1.36 -4.37
N LYS A 244 23.36 1.48 -5.65
CA LYS A 244 22.03 1.17 -6.17
C LYS A 244 22.11 -0.07 -7.05
N PRO A 245 21.67 -1.24 -6.56
CA PRO A 245 21.84 -2.50 -7.29
C PRO A 245 20.94 -2.57 -8.54
N PHE A 246 19.79 -1.90 -8.52
CA PHE A 246 18.78 -1.87 -9.58
C PHE A 246 18.63 -0.46 -10.18
N ASP A 247 19.75 0.16 -10.58
CA ASP A 247 19.76 1.45 -11.29
C ASP A 247 20.21 1.20 -12.74
N TRP A 248 19.31 1.43 -13.70
CA TRP A 248 19.54 1.07 -15.10
C TRP A 248 20.89 1.62 -15.61
N PRO A 249 21.74 0.80 -16.27
CA PRO A 249 21.48 -0.53 -16.82
C PRO A 249 21.84 -1.70 -15.88
N LEU A 250 22.03 -1.47 -14.58
CA LEU A 250 22.30 -2.54 -13.61
C LEU A 250 21.01 -3.31 -13.31
N ILE A 251 21.12 -4.62 -13.14
CA ILE A 251 20.02 -5.56 -12.79
C ILE A 251 20.29 -6.32 -11.49
N GLY A 252 21.21 -5.81 -10.66
CA GLY A 252 21.68 -6.50 -9.48
C GLY A 252 22.71 -7.62 -9.77
N THR A 253 22.98 -8.43 -8.75
CA THR A 253 23.88 -9.59 -8.80
C THR A 253 23.21 -10.77 -8.10
N VAL A 254 23.68 -11.99 -8.33
CA VAL A 254 23.20 -13.20 -7.63
C VAL A 254 23.21 -13.01 -6.11
N ARG A 255 24.21 -12.32 -5.55
CA ARG A 255 24.28 -12.02 -4.10
C ARG A 255 23.15 -11.09 -3.63
N VAL A 256 22.77 -10.12 -4.45
CA VAL A 256 21.64 -9.22 -4.13
C VAL A 256 20.34 -10.02 -4.18
N PHE A 257 20.11 -10.79 -5.25
CA PHE A 257 18.93 -11.64 -5.39
C PHE A 257 18.82 -12.70 -4.30
N SER A 258 19.92 -13.33 -3.88
CA SER A 258 19.93 -14.26 -2.75
C SER A 258 19.44 -13.61 -1.46
N GLY A 259 19.83 -12.35 -1.22
CA GLY A 259 19.30 -11.58 -0.10
C GLY A 259 17.82 -11.21 -0.23
N LEU A 260 17.34 -10.95 -1.45
CA LEU A 260 15.92 -10.68 -1.69
C LEU A 260 15.07 -11.94 -1.49
N VAL A 261 15.51 -13.10 -2.01
CA VAL A 261 14.82 -14.39 -1.81
C VAL A 261 14.75 -14.74 -0.32
N MET A 262 15.85 -14.55 0.43
CA MET A 262 15.85 -14.78 1.88
C MET A 262 14.84 -13.89 2.61
N LEU A 263 14.73 -12.61 2.23
CA LEU A 263 13.73 -11.70 2.80
C LEU A 263 12.31 -12.10 2.38
N LEU A 264 12.14 -12.60 1.16
CA LEU A 264 10.85 -13.05 0.65
C LEU A 264 10.35 -14.30 1.39
N ASP A 265 11.24 -15.24 1.73
CA ASP A 265 10.90 -16.44 2.50
C ASP A 265 10.37 -16.07 3.89
N ILE A 266 11.01 -15.10 4.56
CA ILE A 266 10.56 -14.59 5.86
C ILE A 266 9.21 -13.87 5.71
N LEU A 267 9.05 -13.07 4.65
CA LEU A 267 7.79 -12.41 4.37
C LEU A 267 6.67 -13.44 4.22
N MET A 268 6.90 -14.50 3.45
CA MET A 268 5.92 -15.56 3.24
C MET A 268 5.58 -16.28 4.54
N GLU A 269 6.58 -16.64 5.35
CA GLU A 269 6.37 -17.35 6.61
C GLU A 269 5.45 -16.58 7.57
N TYR A 270 5.60 -15.25 7.64
CA TYR A 270 4.78 -14.43 8.52
C TYR A 270 3.48 -13.98 7.87
N ALA A 271 3.48 -13.60 6.60
CA ALA A 271 2.26 -13.16 5.92
C ALA A 271 1.21 -14.28 5.81
N THR A 272 1.63 -15.55 5.69
CA THR A 272 0.70 -16.70 5.68
C THR A 272 -0.01 -16.92 7.02
N LYS A 273 0.51 -16.37 8.13
CA LYS A 273 -0.13 -16.39 9.45
C LYS A 273 -1.21 -15.30 9.59
N ILE A 274 -1.32 -14.37 8.63
CA ILE A 274 -2.23 -13.22 8.69
C ILE A 274 -3.54 -13.53 7.98
N THR A 275 -4.56 -13.94 8.73
CA THR A 275 -5.86 -14.36 8.17
C THR A 275 -6.80 -13.19 7.88
N THR A 276 -6.61 -12.06 8.56
CA THR A 276 -7.47 -10.87 8.45
C THR A 276 -7.03 -9.91 7.34
N CYS A 277 -5.84 -10.09 6.76
CA CYS A 277 -5.30 -9.26 5.69
C CYS A 277 -5.78 -9.70 4.32
N SER A 278 -6.32 -8.78 3.52
CA SER A 278 -6.71 -9.06 2.13
C SER A 278 -5.53 -9.05 1.15
N MET A 279 -4.39 -8.47 1.52
CA MET A 279 -3.25 -8.28 0.62
C MET A 279 -2.63 -9.61 0.17
N PHE A 280 -2.55 -10.61 1.04
CA PHE A 280 -1.86 -11.88 0.77
C PHE A 280 -2.84 -13.02 0.45
N ILE A 281 -3.98 -12.68 -0.13
CA ILE A 281 -5.06 -13.61 -0.45
C ILE A 281 -5.47 -13.43 -1.90
N SER A 282 -5.60 -14.55 -2.60
CA SER A 282 -6.17 -14.65 -3.93
C SER A 282 -7.56 -15.28 -3.86
N THR A 283 -8.46 -14.88 -4.78
CA THR A 283 -9.79 -15.46 -4.86
C THR A 283 -9.86 -16.44 -6.02
N ILE A 284 -9.95 -17.74 -5.72
CA ILE A 284 -10.03 -18.80 -6.72
C ILE A 284 -11.41 -19.44 -6.61
N ARG A 285 -12.23 -19.30 -7.67
CA ARG A 285 -13.60 -19.86 -7.70
C ARG A 285 -14.49 -19.42 -6.52
N GLY A 286 -14.27 -18.21 -6.02
CA GLY A 286 -15.01 -17.64 -4.89
C GLY A 286 -14.45 -18.02 -3.51
N GLU A 287 -13.42 -18.86 -3.44
CA GLU A 287 -12.73 -19.19 -2.19
C GLU A 287 -11.51 -18.28 -1.99
N ARG A 288 -11.35 -17.79 -0.76
CA ARG A 288 -10.15 -17.05 -0.33
C ARG A 288 -9.02 -18.04 -0.08
N VAL A 289 -7.97 -17.95 -0.87
CA VAL A 289 -6.79 -18.82 -0.79
C VAL A 289 -5.58 -17.94 -0.48
N VAL A 290 -4.81 -18.31 0.53
CA VAL A 290 -3.55 -17.62 0.86
C VAL A 290 -2.59 -17.75 -0.30
N TRP A 291 -1.79 -16.70 -0.54
CA TRP A 291 -0.78 -16.70 -1.57
C TRP A 291 0.17 -17.90 -1.49
N LYS A 292 0.50 -18.44 -2.65
CA LYS A 292 1.52 -19.46 -2.86
C LYS A 292 2.89 -18.82 -3.09
N GLU A 293 3.93 -19.65 -3.06
CA GLU A 293 5.32 -19.23 -3.34
C GLU A 293 5.45 -18.46 -4.66
N GLU A 294 4.74 -18.86 -5.72
CA GLU A 294 4.77 -18.18 -7.01
C GLU A 294 4.22 -16.75 -6.92
N GLU A 295 3.21 -16.52 -6.08
CA GLU A 295 2.60 -15.19 -5.91
C GLU A 295 3.52 -14.25 -5.14
N TYR A 296 4.22 -14.75 -4.11
CA TYR A 296 5.28 -14.00 -3.43
C TYR A 296 6.46 -13.68 -4.38
N MET A 297 6.87 -14.63 -5.22
CA MET A 297 7.94 -14.38 -6.19
C MET A 297 7.52 -13.36 -7.26
N ALA A 298 6.29 -13.44 -7.75
CA ALA A 298 5.73 -12.44 -8.67
C ALA A 298 5.64 -11.05 -8.01
N TYR A 299 5.28 -10.99 -6.72
CA TYR A 299 5.31 -9.76 -5.94
C TYR A 299 6.73 -9.16 -5.86
N LEU A 300 7.75 -9.97 -5.62
CA LEU A 300 9.15 -9.50 -5.61
C LEU A 300 9.58 -8.93 -6.97
N ILE A 301 9.24 -9.62 -8.08
CA ILE A 301 9.55 -9.16 -9.44
C ILE A 301 8.88 -7.81 -9.70
N HIS A 302 7.61 -7.68 -9.30
CA HIS A 302 6.86 -6.45 -9.44
C HIS A 302 7.47 -5.29 -8.62
N GLU A 303 7.87 -5.51 -7.36
CA GLU A 303 8.53 -4.45 -6.56
C GLU A 303 9.85 -3.97 -7.20
N ILE A 304 10.62 -4.87 -7.84
CA ILE A 304 11.83 -4.49 -8.58
C ILE A 304 11.47 -3.69 -9.84
N ALA A 305 10.45 -4.12 -10.59
CA ALA A 305 9.96 -3.42 -11.77
C ALA A 305 9.46 -2.01 -11.42
N GLU A 306 8.75 -1.86 -10.31
CA GLU A 306 8.29 -0.56 -9.80
C GLU A 306 9.44 0.39 -9.45
N ASN A 307 10.54 -0.12 -8.90
CA ASN A 307 11.74 0.69 -8.68
C ASN A 307 12.37 1.19 -9.99
N TYR A 308 12.33 0.37 -11.06
CA TYR A 308 12.74 0.82 -12.40
C TYR A 308 11.76 1.82 -13.01
N ASN A 309 10.45 1.61 -12.85
CA ASN A 309 9.41 2.56 -13.26
C ASN A 309 9.62 3.94 -12.63
N ALA A 310 9.86 3.99 -11.31
CA ALA A 310 10.16 5.24 -10.61
C ALA A 310 11.42 5.92 -11.18
N SER A 311 12.45 5.13 -11.50
CA SER A 311 13.68 5.61 -12.13
C SER A 311 13.42 6.16 -13.53
N LEU A 312 12.64 5.46 -14.35
CA LEU A 312 12.23 5.88 -15.70
C LEU A 312 11.45 7.21 -15.65
N ARG A 313 10.40 7.30 -14.81
CA ARG A 313 9.62 8.52 -14.57
C ARG A 313 10.49 9.72 -14.19
N SER A 314 11.50 9.52 -13.33
CA SER A 314 12.44 10.58 -12.94
C SER A 314 13.34 11.07 -14.10
N GLN A 315 13.63 10.18 -15.07
CA GLN A 315 14.52 10.44 -16.19
C GLN A 315 13.82 10.97 -17.45
N TYR A 316 12.49 10.94 -17.52
CA TYR A 316 11.68 11.43 -18.66
C TYR A 316 12.03 12.88 -19.07
N ARG A 317 12.55 13.71 -18.16
CA ARG A 317 13.03 15.07 -18.48
C ARG A 317 14.30 15.12 -19.34
N LYS A 318 14.95 13.98 -19.64
CA LYS A 318 16.21 13.89 -20.40
C LYS A 318 16.14 13.01 -21.66
N GLY A 319 14.97 12.45 -21.99
CA GLY A 319 14.72 11.59 -23.16
C GLY A 319 14.06 10.25 -22.79
N LYS A 320 13.18 9.71 -23.65
CA LYS A 320 12.53 8.39 -23.45
C LYS A 320 13.60 7.28 -23.53
N ASN A 321 13.90 6.61 -22.42
CA ASN A 321 14.78 5.44 -22.42
C ASN A 321 13.95 4.20 -22.79
N GLU A 322 13.82 3.96 -24.10
CA GLU A 322 12.98 2.88 -24.63
C GLU A 322 13.44 1.47 -24.21
N GLU A 323 14.75 1.26 -24.03
CA GLU A 323 15.26 -0.04 -23.57
C GLU A 323 14.80 -0.33 -22.14
N LEU A 324 14.84 0.67 -21.26
CA LEU A 324 14.35 0.54 -19.89
C LEU A 324 12.83 0.32 -19.87
N ALA A 325 12.06 1.03 -20.71
CA ALA A 325 10.62 0.82 -20.85
C ALA A 325 10.32 -0.63 -21.27
N ARG A 326 10.97 -1.13 -22.32
CA ARG A 326 10.82 -2.53 -22.78
C ARG A 326 11.21 -3.55 -21.70
N PHE A 327 12.27 -3.27 -20.94
CA PHE A 327 12.69 -4.14 -19.84
C PHE A 327 11.62 -4.24 -18.75
N ILE A 328 11.02 -3.12 -18.38
CA ILE A 328 9.90 -3.07 -17.41
C ILE A 328 8.70 -3.84 -17.96
N ASP A 329 8.35 -3.66 -19.24
CA ASP A 329 7.23 -4.35 -19.88
C ASP A 329 7.44 -5.87 -19.87
N LEU A 330 8.66 -6.34 -20.12
CA LEU A 330 9.02 -7.76 -20.05
C LEU A 330 8.82 -8.32 -18.64
N LEU A 331 9.31 -7.61 -17.62
CA LEU A 331 9.16 -8.03 -16.23
C LEU A 331 7.68 -8.06 -15.79
N ASN A 332 6.90 -7.03 -16.11
CA ASN A 332 5.49 -6.94 -15.74
C ASN A 332 4.62 -7.93 -16.51
N GLY A 333 4.90 -8.12 -17.81
CA GLY A 333 4.16 -9.05 -18.65
C GLY A 333 4.41 -10.51 -18.23
N GLU A 334 5.67 -10.90 -18.11
CA GLU A 334 6.05 -12.30 -17.90
C GLU A 334 6.22 -12.66 -16.41
N ASN A 335 5.84 -11.78 -15.49
CA ASN A 335 6.06 -11.95 -14.03
C ASN A 335 5.63 -13.32 -13.47
N ILE A 336 4.43 -13.81 -13.80
CA ILE A 336 3.92 -15.10 -13.31
C ILE A 336 4.74 -16.26 -13.89
N ASP A 337 5.14 -16.18 -15.16
CA ASP A 337 5.87 -17.24 -15.83
C ASP A 337 7.32 -17.29 -15.35
N ILE A 338 7.94 -16.12 -15.16
CA ILE A 338 9.25 -15.98 -14.50
C ILE A 338 9.16 -16.54 -13.08
N ALA A 339 8.15 -16.13 -12.30
CA ALA A 339 7.95 -16.60 -10.93
C ALA A 339 7.82 -18.13 -10.85
N SER A 340 7.02 -18.73 -11.73
CA SER A 340 6.85 -20.18 -11.79
C SER A 340 8.16 -20.91 -12.11
N ARG A 341 8.94 -20.44 -13.09
CA ARG A 341 10.24 -21.03 -13.43
C ARG A 341 11.26 -20.88 -12.29
N VAL A 342 11.28 -19.73 -11.63
CA VAL A 342 12.18 -19.46 -10.51
C VAL A 342 11.85 -20.35 -9.32
N VAL A 343 10.57 -20.47 -8.94
CA VAL A 343 10.14 -21.32 -7.82
C VAL A 343 10.42 -22.80 -8.08
N ALA A 344 10.31 -23.26 -9.33
CA ALA A 344 10.66 -24.63 -9.71
C ALA A 344 12.18 -24.92 -9.66
N SER A 345 13.03 -23.89 -9.59
CA SER A 345 14.49 -24.04 -9.52
C SER A 345 14.98 -24.32 -8.09
N ALA A 346 15.94 -25.24 -7.96
CA ALA A 346 16.63 -25.49 -6.70
C ALA A 346 17.47 -24.28 -6.22
N ASP A 347 17.95 -23.45 -7.16
CA ASP A 347 18.63 -22.18 -6.87
C ASP A 347 17.78 -21.01 -7.39
N ARG A 348 16.81 -20.60 -6.57
CA ARG A 348 15.87 -19.50 -6.86
C ARG A 348 16.61 -18.18 -7.13
N ALA A 349 17.71 -17.91 -6.43
CA ALA A 349 18.45 -16.65 -6.56
C ALA A 349 19.20 -16.55 -7.90
N SER A 350 19.91 -17.60 -8.29
CA SER A 350 20.60 -17.64 -9.59
C SER A 350 19.59 -17.70 -10.74
N SER A 351 18.49 -18.44 -10.57
CA SER A 351 17.41 -18.48 -11.56
C SER A 351 16.82 -17.10 -11.81
N LEU A 352 16.47 -16.37 -10.74
CA LEU A 352 15.90 -15.02 -10.85
C LEU A 352 16.88 -14.03 -11.50
N TYR A 353 18.17 -14.10 -11.14
CA TYR A 353 19.21 -13.31 -11.80
C TYR A 353 19.30 -13.59 -13.31
N ASN A 354 19.25 -14.86 -13.70
CA ASN A 354 19.32 -15.25 -15.11
C ASN A 354 18.09 -14.80 -15.90
N GLU A 355 16.90 -14.89 -15.32
CA GLU A 355 15.67 -14.37 -15.93
C GLU A 355 15.76 -12.85 -16.15
N PHE A 356 16.26 -12.09 -15.18
CA PHE A 356 16.49 -10.65 -15.34
C PHE A 356 17.55 -10.33 -16.39
N LEU A 357 18.62 -11.13 -16.48
CA LEU A 357 19.65 -10.99 -17.52
C LEU A 357 19.06 -11.23 -18.91
N GLU A 358 18.20 -12.23 -19.04
CA GLU A 358 17.52 -12.56 -20.28
C GLU A 358 16.51 -11.48 -20.68
N CYS A 359 15.67 -11.00 -19.76
CA CYS A 359 14.78 -9.86 -20.01
C CYS A 359 15.58 -8.63 -20.45
N LYS A 360 16.74 -8.36 -19.85
CA LYS A 360 17.62 -7.26 -20.29
C LYS A 360 18.13 -7.47 -21.72
N ARG A 361 18.58 -8.67 -22.07
CA ARG A 361 19.05 -9.01 -23.42
C ARG A 361 17.93 -8.81 -24.45
N ARG A 362 16.71 -9.25 -24.13
CA ARG A 362 15.51 -9.12 -24.96
C ARG A 362 15.07 -7.66 -25.12
N ALA A 363 15.15 -6.86 -24.06
CA ALA A 363 14.87 -5.42 -24.13
C ALA A 363 15.83 -4.67 -25.07
N GLN A 364 17.10 -5.08 -25.09
CA GLN A 364 18.14 -4.55 -26.00
C GLN A 364 17.91 -4.96 -27.46
N THR A 365 17.37 -6.14 -27.71
CA THR A 365 17.00 -6.59 -29.06
C THR A 365 15.65 -6.05 -29.54
N GLY A 366 14.90 -5.36 -28.67
CA GLY A 366 13.59 -4.80 -28.99
C GLY A 366 12.44 -5.81 -28.94
N GLU A 367 12.64 -6.95 -28.30
CA GLU A 367 11.61 -7.97 -28.14
C GLU A 367 10.51 -7.53 -27.17
N ARG A 368 9.27 -7.92 -27.47
CA ARG A 368 8.09 -7.68 -26.64
C ARG A 368 7.85 -8.86 -25.69
N PRO A 369 7.05 -8.66 -24.61
CA PRO A 369 6.67 -9.74 -23.71
C PRO A 369 5.85 -10.83 -24.41
N ASP A 370 6.17 -12.09 -24.15
CA ASP A 370 5.44 -13.24 -24.67
C ASP A 370 4.22 -13.54 -23.79
N ILE A 371 3.21 -12.67 -23.90
CA ILE A 371 1.96 -12.77 -23.16
C ILE A 371 0.77 -12.79 -24.10
N SER A 372 -0.23 -13.59 -23.73
CA SER A 372 -1.54 -13.55 -24.39
C SER A 372 -2.07 -12.11 -24.39
N PRO A 373 -2.54 -11.58 -25.52
CA PRO A 373 -3.03 -10.21 -25.60
C PRO A 373 -4.09 -9.85 -24.55
N GLU A 374 -4.94 -10.80 -24.15
CA GLU A 374 -5.95 -10.63 -23.10
C GLU A 374 -5.33 -10.33 -21.73
N ARG A 375 -4.17 -10.94 -21.44
CA ARG A 375 -3.41 -10.69 -20.21
C ARG A 375 -2.72 -9.33 -20.27
N ARG A 376 -2.16 -8.97 -21.44
CA ARG A 376 -1.57 -7.65 -21.67
C ARG A 376 -2.57 -6.52 -21.45
N PHE A 377 -3.78 -6.69 -22.00
CA PHE A 377 -4.88 -5.77 -21.78
C PHE A 377 -5.21 -5.60 -20.28
N ARG A 378 -5.31 -6.71 -19.53
CA ARG A 378 -5.55 -6.63 -18.06
C ARG A 378 -4.43 -5.93 -17.30
N VAL A 379 -3.16 -6.16 -17.67
CA VAL A 379 -2.01 -5.48 -17.05
C VAL A 379 -2.10 -3.97 -17.29
N ILE A 380 -2.33 -3.55 -18.55
CA ILE A 380 -2.48 -2.13 -18.90
C ILE A 380 -3.65 -1.49 -18.15
N LEU A 381 -4.79 -2.17 -18.04
CA LEU A 381 -5.93 -1.68 -17.26
C LEU A 381 -5.60 -1.54 -15.76
N SER A 382 -4.82 -2.47 -15.19
CA SER A 382 -4.37 -2.37 -13.80
C SER A 382 -3.43 -1.17 -13.61
N THR A 383 -2.45 -1.00 -14.51
CA THR A 383 -1.51 0.12 -14.47
C THR A 383 -2.24 1.46 -14.61
N LEU A 384 -3.23 1.56 -15.51
CA LEU A 384 -4.11 2.72 -15.62
C LEU A 384 -4.83 3.02 -14.30
N LYS A 385 -5.39 2.00 -13.64
CA LYS A 385 -6.06 2.15 -12.34
C LYS A 385 -5.12 2.65 -11.24
N ASP A 386 -3.89 2.13 -11.20
CA ASP A 386 -2.90 2.53 -10.20
C ASP A 386 -2.44 3.97 -10.42
N ILE A 387 -2.15 4.36 -11.68
CA ILE A 387 -1.83 5.74 -12.06
C ILE A 387 -2.92 6.72 -11.63
N LEU A 388 -4.20 6.34 -11.75
CA LEU A 388 -5.33 7.18 -11.35
C LEU A 388 -5.47 7.32 -9.84
N THR A 389 -5.21 6.22 -9.12
CA THR A 389 -5.19 6.23 -7.66
C THR A 389 -4.08 7.17 -7.16
N GLU A 390 -2.93 7.18 -7.83
CA GLU A 390 -1.84 8.13 -7.56
C GLU A 390 -2.18 9.56 -8.03
N ALA A 391 -2.83 9.74 -9.17
CA ALA A 391 -3.20 11.04 -9.76
C ALA A 391 -4.19 11.84 -8.89
N ARG A 392 -5.05 11.15 -8.12
CA ARG A 392 -5.90 11.82 -7.10
C ARG A 392 -5.09 12.51 -6.00
N THR A 393 -3.80 12.19 -5.86
CA THR A 393 -2.91 12.75 -4.84
C THR A 393 -1.79 13.63 -5.41
N LYS A 394 -1.52 13.59 -6.73
CA LYS A 394 -0.48 14.37 -7.42
C LYS A 394 -0.88 14.72 -8.86
N THR A 395 -0.36 15.82 -9.40
CA THR A 395 -0.59 16.22 -10.79
C THR A 395 0.10 15.25 -11.76
N THR A 396 -0.63 14.27 -12.28
CA THR A 396 -0.16 13.35 -13.34
C THR A 396 -0.14 14.08 -14.69
N ALA A 397 0.88 13.85 -15.50
CA ALA A 397 1.00 14.45 -16.83
C ALA A 397 0.03 13.78 -17.81
N SER A 398 -0.73 14.57 -18.57
CA SER A 398 -1.71 14.09 -19.57
C SER A 398 -1.10 13.16 -20.62
N GLU A 399 0.19 13.30 -20.92
CA GLU A 399 0.93 12.44 -21.86
C GLU A 399 1.01 10.97 -21.41
N GLU A 400 1.12 10.69 -20.11
CA GLU A 400 1.25 9.31 -19.59
C GLU A 400 -0.06 8.51 -19.77
N ILE A 401 -1.21 9.17 -19.66
CA ILE A 401 -2.53 8.54 -19.90
C ILE A 401 -2.78 8.31 -21.39
N ILE A 402 -2.33 9.23 -22.25
CA ILE A 402 -2.44 9.06 -23.72
C ILE A 402 -1.65 7.84 -24.18
N ASP A 403 -0.42 7.69 -23.69
CA ASP A 403 0.44 6.54 -24.02
C ASP A 403 -0.22 5.23 -23.56
N GLN A 404 -0.75 5.17 -22.33
CA GLN A 404 -1.42 3.97 -21.79
C GLN A 404 -2.73 3.60 -22.50
N ILE A 405 -3.55 4.59 -22.88
CA ILE A 405 -4.75 4.33 -23.69
C ILE A 405 -4.33 3.77 -25.04
N SER A 406 -3.30 4.34 -25.67
CA SER A 406 -2.79 3.86 -26.96
C SER A 406 -2.29 2.42 -26.87
N ASP A 407 -1.55 2.08 -25.81
CA ASP A 407 -1.05 0.72 -25.57
C ASP A 407 -2.20 -0.29 -25.35
N ALA A 408 -3.29 0.11 -24.68
CA ALA A 408 -4.47 -0.73 -24.52
C ALA A 408 -5.13 -1.08 -25.86
N PHE A 409 -5.23 -0.09 -26.76
CA PHE A 409 -5.77 -0.28 -28.10
C PHE A 409 -4.85 -1.08 -29.03
N GLU A 410 -3.53 -0.98 -28.87
CA GLU A 410 -2.57 -1.82 -29.59
C GLU A 410 -2.64 -3.28 -29.12
N ALA A 411 -2.91 -3.54 -27.82
CA ALA A 411 -3.08 -4.90 -27.31
C ALA A 411 -4.29 -5.61 -27.93
N ILE A 412 -5.43 -4.93 -28.10
CA ILE A 412 -6.61 -5.52 -28.74
C ILE A 412 -6.45 -5.64 -30.27
N LYS A 413 -5.65 -4.77 -30.88
CA LYS A 413 -5.30 -4.88 -32.31
C LYS A 413 -4.64 -6.22 -32.62
N GLU A 414 -3.70 -6.64 -31.78
CA GLU A 414 -3.05 -7.95 -31.94
C GLU A 414 -4.03 -9.13 -31.80
N ILE A 415 -5.09 -9.00 -30.99
CA ILE A 415 -6.18 -10.00 -30.89
C ILE A 415 -6.94 -10.09 -32.21
N ILE A 416 -7.33 -8.93 -32.73
CA ILE A 416 -8.14 -8.82 -33.95
C ILE A 416 -7.34 -9.32 -35.15
N GLU A 417 -6.08 -8.91 -35.28
CA GLU A 417 -5.22 -9.34 -36.37
C GLU A 417 -4.96 -10.86 -36.35
N LYS A 418 -4.78 -11.45 -35.16
CA LYS A 418 -4.60 -12.90 -34.99
C LYS A 418 -5.83 -13.71 -35.44
N HIS A 419 -7.03 -13.15 -35.34
CA HIS A 419 -8.28 -13.83 -35.69
C HIS A 419 -8.89 -13.33 -37.02
N ARG A 420 -8.20 -12.42 -37.73
CA ARG A 420 -8.72 -11.78 -38.94
C ARG A 420 -9.16 -12.79 -40.01
N ASP A 421 -8.32 -13.79 -40.28
CA ASP A 421 -8.59 -14.80 -41.30
C ASP A 421 -9.77 -15.71 -40.92
N SER A 422 -9.96 -15.97 -39.61
CA SER A 422 -11.09 -16.73 -39.09
C SER A 422 -12.40 -15.96 -39.06
N LEU A 423 -12.33 -14.64 -38.89
CA LEU A 423 -13.49 -13.74 -38.81
C LEU A 423 -14.01 -13.34 -40.20
N GLY A 424 -13.14 -13.36 -41.22
CA GLY A 424 -13.52 -13.07 -42.61
C GLY A 424 -14.28 -11.75 -42.73
N ASN A 425 -15.53 -11.81 -43.20
CA ASN A 425 -16.38 -10.63 -43.40
C ASN A 425 -16.91 -9.99 -42.10
N GLU A 426 -16.80 -10.67 -40.96
CA GLU A 426 -17.24 -10.16 -39.65
C GLU A 426 -16.14 -9.41 -38.89
N ALA A 427 -14.91 -9.36 -39.43
CA ALA A 427 -13.75 -8.76 -38.76
C ALA A 427 -13.96 -7.29 -38.40
N ASP A 428 -14.62 -6.50 -39.26
CA ASP A 428 -14.89 -5.08 -38.99
C ASP A 428 -15.87 -4.90 -37.82
N LYS A 429 -16.95 -5.67 -37.81
CA LYS A 429 -17.97 -5.61 -36.76
C LYS A 429 -17.42 -6.09 -35.42
N PHE A 430 -16.65 -7.18 -35.43
CA PHE A 430 -15.94 -7.67 -34.24
C PHE A 430 -14.93 -6.63 -33.71
N THR A 431 -14.23 -5.93 -34.61
CA THR A 431 -13.32 -4.84 -34.25
C THR A 431 -14.08 -3.70 -33.56
N GLU A 432 -15.19 -3.25 -34.12
CA GLU A 432 -16.03 -2.19 -33.54
C GLU A 432 -16.56 -2.59 -32.15
N GLU A 433 -17.06 -3.82 -31.99
CA GLU A 433 -17.57 -4.33 -30.71
C GLU A 433 -16.46 -4.42 -29.64
N LEU A 434 -15.28 -4.94 -30.01
CA LEU A 434 -14.16 -5.06 -29.07
C LEU A 434 -13.57 -3.69 -28.72
N CYS A 435 -13.47 -2.76 -29.68
CA CYS A 435 -13.05 -1.39 -29.43
C CYS A 435 -14.04 -0.67 -28.51
N PHE A 436 -15.35 -0.83 -28.71
CA PHE A 436 -16.37 -0.23 -27.85
C PHE A 436 -16.33 -0.77 -26.42
N GLU A 437 -16.25 -2.09 -26.22
CA GLU A 437 -16.11 -2.69 -24.88
C GLU A 437 -14.81 -2.22 -24.21
N THR A 438 -13.72 -2.11 -24.97
CA THR A 438 -12.43 -1.61 -24.46
C THR A 438 -12.53 -0.15 -24.02
N SER A 439 -13.13 0.71 -24.84
CA SER A 439 -13.41 2.09 -24.49
C SER A 439 -14.27 2.19 -23.24
N PHE A 440 -15.33 1.38 -23.14
CA PHE A 440 -16.21 1.34 -21.99
C PHE A 440 -15.44 1.00 -20.70
N ARG A 441 -14.61 -0.05 -20.71
CA ARG A 441 -13.81 -0.43 -19.55
C ARG A 441 -12.83 0.65 -19.12
N ILE A 442 -12.17 1.30 -20.08
CA ILE A 442 -11.23 2.39 -19.79
C ILE A 442 -11.98 3.59 -19.20
N LEU A 443 -13.11 4.00 -19.78
CA LEU A 443 -13.90 5.13 -19.30
C LEU A 443 -14.55 4.85 -17.93
N GLU A 444 -15.05 3.64 -17.68
CA GLU A 444 -15.53 3.25 -16.34
C GLU A 444 -14.41 3.31 -15.30
N LEU A 445 -13.20 2.80 -15.63
CA LEU A 445 -12.05 2.87 -14.73
C LEU A 445 -11.62 4.31 -14.42
N LEU A 446 -11.92 5.24 -15.32
CA LEU A 446 -11.63 6.66 -15.18
C LEU A 446 -12.73 7.45 -14.47
N ASP A 447 -13.81 6.80 -13.99
CA ASP A 447 -15.04 7.45 -13.52
C ASP A 447 -15.67 8.40 -14.56
N LEU A 448 -15.46 8.10 -15.85
CA LEU A 448 -16.00 8.84 -17.00
C LEU A 448 -17.04 8.03 -17.76
N GLY A 449 -17.67 7.04 -17.12
CA GLY A 449 -18.72 6.21 -17.73
C GLY A 449 -19.87 7.01 -18.33
N ASP A 450 -20.20 8.18 -17.74
CA ASP A 450 -21.24 9.08 -18.23
C ASP A 450 -20.92 9.69 -19.62
N THR A 451 -19.64 9.75 -19.99
CA THR A 451 -19.16 10.27 -21.30
C THR A 451 -19.24 9.22 -22.42
N LEU A 452 -19.58 7.96 -22.10
CA LEU A 452 -19.67 6.88 -23.08
C LEU A 452 -20.68 7.18 -24.20
N ALA A 453 -21.74 7.93 -23.89
CA ALA A 453 -22.75 8.31 -24.88
C ALA A 453 -22.18 9.18 -26.02
N ASP A 454 -21.11 9.92 -25.75
CA ASP A 454 -20.47 10.82 -26.70
C ASP A 454 -19.41 10.10 -27.55
N LEU A 455 -18.88 8.97 -27.07
CA LEU A 455 -17.82 8.21 -27.73
C LEU A 455 -18.10 7.90 -29.21
N PRO A 456 -19.29 7.41 -29.63
CA PRO A 456 -19.56 7.12 -31.04
C PRO A 456 -19.46 8.35 -31.94
N TRP A 457 -19.87 9.52 -31.43
CA TRP A 457 -19.79 10.77 -32.17
C TRP A 457 -18.36 11.31 -32.22
N VAL A 458 -17.63 11.29 -31.11
CA VAL A 458 -16.23 11.73 -31.05
C VAL A 458 -15.34 10.84 -31.92
N SER A 459 -15.47 9.52 -31.83
CA SER A 459 -14.69 8.60 -32.65
C SER A 459 -14.95 8.79 -34.13
N ARG A 460 -16.20 9.08 -34.52
CA ARG A 460 -16.53 9.44 -35.90
C ARG A 460 -15.88 10.74 -36.33
N PHE A 461 -15.92 11.78 -35.49
CA PHE A 461 -15.25 13.05 -35.76
C PHE A 461 -13.73 12.86 -35.96
N ILE A 462 -13.07 12.10 -35.08
CA ILE A 462 -11.63 11.78 -35.20
C ILE A 462 -11.34 11.01 -36.50
N ALA A 463 -12.20 10.05 -36.88
CA ALA A 463 -12.05 9.31 -38.13
C ALA A 463 -12.19 10.21 -39.37
N GLU A 464 -13.14 11.15 -39.36
CA GLU A 464 -13.38 12.10 -40.44
C GLU A 464 -12.21 13.11 -40.58
N GLU A 465 -11.69 13.63 -39.46
CA GLU A 465 -10.52 14.53 -39.46
C GLU A 465 -9.24 13.83 -39.95
N SER A 466 -9.00 12.59 -39.52
CA SER A 466 -7.87 11.79 -40.02
C SER A 466 -7.99 11.58 -41.54
N ALA A 467 -9.17 11.20 -42.02
CA ALA A 467 -9.43 10.99 -43.44
C ALA A 467 -9.21 12.28 -44.27
N LEU A 468 -9.63 13.44 -43.78
CA LEU A 468 -9.43 14.73 -44.45
C LEU A 468 -7.95 15.10 -44.57
N ARG A 469 -7.17 14.82 -43.50
CA ARG A 469 -5.73 15.05 -43.49
C ARG A 469 -5.00 14.18 -44.51
N ASP A 470 -5.29 12.88 -44.54
CA ASP A 470 -4.65 11.93 -45.45
C ASP A 470 -4.94 12.25 -46.93
N ILE A 471 -6.16 12.73 -47.22
CA ILE A 471 -6.55 13.23 -48.55
C ILE A 471 -5.75 14.48 -48.92
N SER A 472 -5.52 15.39 -47.98
CA SER A 472 -4.78 16.63 -48.21
C SER A 472 -3.28 16.42 -48.42
N GLU A 473 -2.70 15.40 -47.79
CA GLU A 473 -1.28 15.03 -47.91
C GLU A 473 -1.00 14.14 -49.14
N GLY A 474 -2.06 13.72 -49.87
CA GLY A 474 -1.96 12.98 -51.12
C GLY A 474 -1.69 11.48 -50.95
N ASP A 475 -1.78 10.95 -49.72
CA ASP A 475 -1.45 9.56 -49.39
C ASP A 475 -2.67 8.62 -49.52
N MET A 476 -3.31 8.64 -50.69
CA MET A 476 -4.51 7.84 -51.00
C MET A 476 -4.27 6.32 -50.98
N LYS A 477 -3.03 5.86 -50.76
CA LYS A 477 -2.70 4.43 -50.59
C LYS A 477 -3.21 3.87 -49.26
N GLU A 478 -3.47 4.72 -48.27
CA GLU A 478 -3.92 4.30 -46.93
C GLU A 478 -5.41 3.93 -46.85
N PHE A 479 -6.22 4.28 -47.86
CA PHE A 479 -7.66 3.99 -47.92
C PHE A 479 -8.03 2.54 -48.28
N ARG A 480 -7.06 1.63 -48.48
CA ARG A 480 -7.31 0.21 -48.79
C ARG A 480 -8.03 -0.54 -47.66
N GLU A 481 -8.90 -1.48 -48.02
CA GLU A 481 -9.58 -2.42 -47.09
C GLU A 481 -8.60 -3.09 -46.11
N GLU A 482 -7.36 -3.32 -46.55
CA GLU A 482 -6.29 -3.95 -45.79
C GLU A 482 -6.00 -3.25 -44.44
N ARG A 483 -6.22 -1.93 -44.33
CA ARG A 483 -5.97 -1.11 -43.12
C ARG A 483 -7.24 -0.62 -42.40
N ARG A 484 -8.42 -1.17 -42.75
CA ARG A 484 -9.71 -0.73 -42.17
C ARG A 484 -9.80 -0.95 -40.67
N ILE A 485 -9.35 -2.11 -40.19
CA ILE A 485 -9.27 -2.46 -38.76
C ILE A 485 -8.43 -1.43 -37.99
N GLN A 486 -7.26 -1.07 -38.52
CA GLN A 486 -6.36 -0.11 -37.87
C GLN A 486 -7.00 1.28 -37.76
N ARG A 487 -7.78 1.71 -38.76
CA ARG A 487 -8.52 2.98 -38.71
C ARG A 487 -9.64 2.99 -37.69
N ILE A 488 -10.38 1.89 -37.55
CA ILE A 488 -11.41 1.75 -36.51
C ILE A 488 -10.75 1.85 -35.12
N ILE A 489 -9.67 1.11 -34.89
CA ILE A 489 -8.93 1.11 -33.62
C ILE A 489 -8.41 2.51 -33.28
N SER A 490 -7.78 3.20 -34.23
CA SER A 490 -7.26 4.56 -34.03
C SER A 490 -8.37 5.59 -33.75
N ALA A 491 -9.54 5.45 -34.38
CA ALA A 491 -10.69 6.33 -34.14
C ALA A 491 -11.28 6.15 -32.72
N TYR A 492 -11.35 4.92 -32.24
CA TYR A 492 -11.78 4.63 -30.87
C TYR A 492 -10.73 5.06 -29.83
N ALA A 493 -9.45 4.78 -30.07
CA ALA A 493 -8.36 5.22 -29.20
C ALA A 493 -8.32 6.75 -29.07
N GLY A 494 -8.36 7.48 -30.20
CA GLY A 494 -8.39 8.94 -30.23
C GLY A 494 -9.66 9.52 -29.59
N GLY A 495 -10.81 8.85 -29.76
CA GLY A 495 -12.06 9.24 -29.11
C GLY A 495 -12.01 9.13 -27.59
N VAL A 496 -11.48 8.02 -27.07
CA VAL A 496 -11.27 7.83 -25.62
C VAL A 496 -10.30 8.88 -25.10
N VAL A 497 -9.14 9.07 -25.74
CA VAL A 497 -8.17 10.11 -25.35
C VAL A 497 -8.81 11.49 -25.29
N TYR A 498 -9.61 11.86 -26.30
CA TYR A 498 -10.29 13.15 -26.34
C TYR A 498 -11.25 13.34 -25.16
N LEU A 499 -12.08 12.34 -24.85
CA LEU A 499 -13.03 12.40 -23.74
C LEU A 499 -12.32 12.53 -22.38
N VAL A 500 -11.22 11.81 -22.21
CA VAL A 500 -10.41 11.86 -20.99
C VAL A 500 -9.77 13.24 -20.83
N LEU A 501 -9.18 13.80 -21.88
CA LEU A 501 -8.59 15.14 -21.85
C LEU A 501 -9.64 16.25 -21.65
N GLN A 502 -10.85 16.09 -22.20
CA GLN A 502 -11.96 17.03 -22.00
C GLN A 502 -12.40 17.07 -20.53
N ALA A 503 -12.51 15.91 -19.89
CA ALA A 503 -12.93 15.83 -18.49
C ALA A 503 -11.86 16.35 -17.50
N TRP A 504 -10.61 16.45 -17.94
CA TRP A 504 -9.46 16.83 -17.10
C TRP A 504 -8.99 18.27 -17.33
N ASN A 505 -9.61 19.00 -18.26
CA ASN A 505 -9.52 20.46 -18.41
C ASN A 505 -10.69 21.12 -17.69
#